data_AF-A0A7S1TG64-F1
#
_entry.id   AF-A0A7S1TG64-F1
#
_cell.length_a   1.000
_cell.length_b   1.000
_cell.length_c   1.000
_cell.angle_alpha   90.00
_cell.angle_beta   90.00
_cell.angle_gamma   90.00
#
_symmetry.space_group_name_H-M   'P 1'
#
loop_
_entity.id
_entity.type
_entity.pdbx_description
1 polymer ?
#
loop_
_entity_poly.entity_id
_entity_poly.type
_entity_poly.pdbx_seq_one_letter_code
_entity_poly.pdbx_strand_id
1 'polypeptide(L)'
;KICDFGLARASLEDNTDHVFFTDYVATRWYRAPELITSRFTNYSTAIDIWSVGCIFAEMLSAGKPLFPGKNVDEQFSLIVDVTGPPSSDSVAQFRNSSARRYLESLPPGPRKSLEQVFPNAPPLALDLLKRLLEFDPDRRISAEEALQHEYFKAYENLGNGARRDPLPMDEFAFERRAMSEDDMRNEFAREIQRYHPDVDLNDDLYSQADYAGRRFGSRDAILSTLPASELKQVAQNRFDVNMTLGERELMNFSKGRP
;
A
#
# COMPACT_ATOMS: atom_id res chain seq x y z
N LYS A 1 7.20 -2.52 18.30
CA LYS A 1 7.71 -3.41 17.22
C LYS A 1 6.59 -3.56 16.21
N ILE A 2 6.86 -3.35 14.92
CA ILE A 2 5.87 -3.55 13.84
C ILE A 2 5.86 -5.03 13.48
N CYS A 3 4.69 -5.57 13.12
CA CYS A 3 4.49 -6.97 12.72
C CYS A 3 3.53 -7.07 11.53
N ASP A 4 3.30 -8.28 11.05
CA ASP A 4 2.39 -8.60 9.94
C ASP A 4 2.78 -7.95 8.59
N PHE A 5 3.86 -8.47 8.01
CA PHE A 5 4.39 -8.01 6.72
C PHE A 5 3.76 -8.74 5.52
N GLY A 6 2.62 -9.45 5.69
CA GLY A 6 2.00 -10.23 4.61
C GLY A 6 1.54 -9.39 3.40
N LEU A 7 1.27 -8.11 3.64
CA LEU A 7 0.91 -7.13 2.61
C LEU A 7 2.06 -6.20 2.22
N ALA A 8 3.22 -6.33 2.86
CA ALA A 8 4.37 -5.51 2.53
C ALA A 8 4.83 -5.83 1.09
N ARG A 9 5.21 -4.78 0.36
CA ARG A 9 5.78 -4.88 -1.00
C ARG A 9 6.99 -3.96 -1.06
N ALA A 10 8.00 -4.37 -1.82
CA ALA A 10 9.16 -3.52 -2.04
C ALA A 10 8.78 -2.33 -2.95
N SER A 11 9.07 -1.12 -2.48
CA SER A 11 9.07 0.07 -3.34
C SER A 11 10.43 0.14 -4.02
N LEU A 12 10.46 -0.25 -5.30
CA LEU A 12 11.68 -0.29 -6.11
C LEU A 12 11.63 0.83 -7.17
N GLU A 13 12.78 1.43 -7.46
CA GLU A 13 12.88 2.65 -8.29
C GLU A 13 12.41 2.43 -9.75
N ASP A 14 12.48 1.20 -10.26
CA ASP A 14 11.93 0.82 -11.57
C ASP A 14 10.42 0.54 -11.46
N ASN A 15 9.64 1.61 -11.32
CA ASN A 15 8.18 1.61 -11.23
C ASN A 15 7.48 1.28 -12.58
N THR A 16 8.01 0.35 -13.37
CA THR A 16 7.39 -0.12 -14.62
C THR A 16 6.43 -1.28 -14.43
N ASP A 17 6.54 -1.98 -13.31
CA ASP A 17 5.64 -3.07 -13.00
C ASP A 17 4.44 -2.54 -12.23
N HIS A 18 3.32 -2.41 -12.94
CA HIS A 18 1.99 -2.24 -12.38
C HIS A 18 1.63 -3.48 -11.54
N VAL A 19 2.29 -3.67 -10.40
CA VAL A 19 1.80 -4.55 -9.35
C VAL A 19 0.53 -3.87 -8.87
N PHE A 20 -0.61 -4.29 -9.43
CA PHE A 20 -1.91 -3.85 -9.00
C PHE A 20 -2.04 -4.24 -7.51
N PHE A 21 -1.87 -3.26 -6.63
CA PHE A 21 -2.22 -3.37 -5.23
C PHE A 21 -3.71 -3.64 -5.22
N THR A 22 -4.11 -4.84 -4.82
CA THR A 22 -5.52 -5.19 -4.81
C THR A 22 -6.21 -4.35 -3.76
N ASP A 23 -7.20 -3.57 -4.18
CA ASP A 23 -7.99 -2.65 -3.34
C ASP A 23 -8.75 -3.34 -2.19
N TYR A 24 -8.57 -4.65 -1.97
CA TYR A 24 -9.47 -5.47 -1.16
C TYR A 24 -8.86 -6.15 0.07
N VAL A 25 -7.55 -6.08 0.30
CA VAL A 25 -6.92 -6.78 1.42
C VAL A 25 -6.30 -5.78 2.40
N ALA A 26 -7.03 -5.45 3.48
CA ALA A 26 -6.62 -4.71 4.70
C ALA A 26 -7.83 -3.99 5.33
N THR A 27 -7.72 -3.58 6.60
CA THR A 27 -8.71 -2.71 7.25
C THR A 27 -8.80 -1.36 6.54
N ARG A 28 -9.96 -1.06 5.96
CA ARG A 28 -10.21 0.14 5.14
C ARG A 28 -9.88 1.46 5.85
N TRP A 29 -10.05 1.50 7.17
CA TRP A 29 -9.96 2.73 7.98
C TRP A 29 -8.59 3.41 7.94
N TYR A 30 -7.53 2.67 7.61
CA TYR A 30 -6.15 3.14 7.57
C TYR A 30 -5.62 3.31 6.14
N ARG A 31 -6.44 3.06 5.11
CA ARG A 31 -6.00 3.16 3.72
C ARG A 31 -5.86 4.61 3.28
N ALA A 32 -4.76 4.90 2.61
CA ALA A 32 -4.48 6.20 2.05
C ALA A 32 -5.44 6.57 0.89
N PRO A 33 -5.70 7.87 0.65
CA PRO A 33 -6.61 8.33 -0.40
C PRO A 33 -6.24 7.78 -1.79
N GLU A 34 -4.96 7.65 -2.08
CA GLU A 34 -4.42 7.10 -3.34
C GLU A 34 -4.82 5.64 -3.58
N LEU A 35 -4.92 4.83 -2.52
CA LEU A 35 -5.35 3.42 -2.57
C LEU A 35 -6.87 3.29 -2.73
N ILE A 36 -7.64 4.30 -2.33
CA ILE A 36 -9.11 4.29 -2.43
C ILE A 36 -9.56 4.77 -3.82
N THR A 37 -8.79 5.68 -4.42
CA THR A 37 -9.17 6.39 -5.64
C THR A 37 -8.56 5.78 -6.90
N SER A 38 -7.75 4.72 -6.75
CA SER A 38 -6.98 4.04 -7.80
C SER A 38 -6.19 5.02 -8.69
N ARG A 39 -5.79 6.18 -8.13
CA ARG A 39 -5.19 7.29 -8.87
C ARG A 39 -3.74 7.05 -9.26
N PHE A 40 -2.95 6.41 -8.39
CA PHE A 40 -1.50 6.39 -8.53
C PHE A 40 -1.04 4.98 -8.89
N THR A 41 -0.52 4.83 -10.11
CA THR A 41 0.14 3.60 -10.54
C THR A 41 1.47 3.37 -9.81
N ASN A 42 1.95 4.40 -9.11
CA ASN A 42 3.24 4.44 -8.42
C ASN A 42 2.97 4.64 -6.93
N TYR A 43 2.73 3.54 -6.24
CA TYR A 43 2.60 3.57 -4.79
C TYR A 43 3.98 3.78 -4.17
N SER A 44 4.05 4.65 -3.18
CA SER A 44 5.28 4.97 -2.45
C SER A 44 5.10 4.65 -0.98
N THR A 45 6.18 4.81 -0.21
CA THR A 45 6.17 4.71 1.25
C THR A 45 5.23 5.73 1.92
N ALA A 46 4.73 6.72 1.18
CA ALA A 46 3.73 7.68 1.67
C ALA A 46 2.43 7.00 2.16
N ILE A 47 2.05 5.84 1.62
CA ILE A 47 0.85 5.10 2.06
C ILE A 47 0.95 4.68 3.54
N ASP A 48 2.17 4.37 4.00
CA ASP A 48 2.42 3.99 5.38
C ASP A 48 2.34 5.21 6.29
N ILE A 49 2.82 6.37 5.83
CA ILE A 49 2.72 7.64 6.57
C ILE A 49 1.26 8.02 6.82
N TRP A 50 0.38 7.83 5.83
CA TRP A 50 -1.05 8.04 6.04
C TRP A 50 -1.60 7.14 7.15
N SER A 51 -1.23 5.86 7.12
CA SER A 51 -1.63 4.87 8.14
C SER A 51 -1.13 5.29 9.54
N VAL A 52 0.09 5.81 9.63
CA VAL A 52 0.66 6.39 10.86
C VAL A 52 -0.18 7.58 11.33
N GLY A 53 -0.61 8.47 10.44
CA GLY A 53 -1.53 9.57 10.75
C GLY A 53 -2.86 9.08 11.33
N CYS A 54 -3.47 8.04 10.74
CA CYS A 54 -4.70 7.44 11.26
C CYS A 54 -4.50 6.84 12.66
N ILE A 55 -3.41 6.11 12.90
CA ILE A 55 -3.07 5.55 14.22
C ILE A 55 -2.85 6.68 15.23
N PHE A 56 -2.14 7.74 14.84
CA PHE A 56 -1.90 8.87 15.72
C PHE A 56 -3.19 9.60 16.09
N ALA A 57 -4.08 9.84 15.13
CA ALA A 57 -5.41 10.37 15.39
C ALA A 57 -6.22 9.48 16.35
N GLU A 58 -6.12 8.16 16.21
CA GLU A 58 -6.80 7.21 17.09
C GLU A 58 -6.26 7.27 18.52
N MET A 59 -4.93 7.43 18.70
CA MET A 59 -4.32 7.68 20.01
C MET A 59 -4.82 8.98 20.65
N LEU A 60 -4.93 10.06 19.88
CA LEU A 60 -5.50 11.34 20.34
C LEU A 60 -7.00 11.23 20.70
N SER A 61 -7.69 10.24 20.16
CA SER A 61 -9.14 10.02 20.34
C SER A 61 -9.50 8.96 21.37
N ALA A 62 -8.51 8.51 22.17
CA ALA A 62 -8.68 7.41 23.12
C ALA A 62 -9.22 6.12 22.47
N GLY A 63 -8.67 5.74 21.32
CA GLY A 63 -8.98 4.48 20.64
C GLY A 63 -10.16 4.54 19.67
N LYS A 64 -10.62 5.73 19.29
CA LYS A 64 -11.66 5.90 18.27
C LYS A 64 -11.01 6.12 16.89
N PRO A 65 -11.32 5.30 15.88
CA PRO A 65 -10.78 5.48 14.54
C PRO A 65 -11.27 6.79 13.92
N LEU A 66 -10.38 7.50 13.23
CA LEU A 66 -10.70 8.78 12.57
C LEU A 66 -11.62 8.59 11.35
N PHE A 67 -11.40 7.53 10.57
CA PHE A 67 -12.13 7.27 9.33
C PHE A 67 -12.82 5.89 9.33
N PRO A 68 -13.88 5.68 10.11
CA PRO A 68 -14.58 4.39 10.20
C PRO A 68 -15.59 4.17 9.06
N GLY A 69 -15.15 4.27 7.80
CA GLY A 69 -16.03 4.13 6.62
C GLY A 69 -16.53 2.69 6.41
N LYS A 70 -17.84 2.52 6.19
CA LYS A 70 -18.46 1.19 5.99
C LYS A 70 -18.25 0.69 4.56
N ASN A 71 -18.11 1.61 3.61
CA ASN A 71 -17.82 1.34 2.20
C ASN A 71 -16.79 2.33 1.67
N VAL A 72 -16.40 2.16 0.40
CA VAL A 72 -15.39 2.99 -0.29
C VAL A 72 -15.81 4.47 -0.32
N ASP A 73 -17.07 4.75 -0.63
CA ASP A 73 -17.58 6.12 -0.78
C ASP A 73 -17.63 6.85 0.57
N GLU A 74 -18.10 6.19 1.62
CA GLU A 74 -18.13 6.75 2.98
C GLU A 74 -16.70 6.97 3.49
N GLN A 75 -15.79 6.02 3.25
CA GLN A 75 -14.38 6.19 3.59
C GLN A 75 -13.80 7.42 2.90
N PHE A 76 -14.02 7.56 1.60
CA PHE A 76 -13.53 8.70 0.83
C PHE A 76 -14.12 10.03 1.31
N SER A 77 -15.43 10.06 1.59
CA SER A 77 -16.09 11.26 2.12
C SER A 77 -15.55 11.65 3.52
N LEU A 78 -15.26 10.68 4.39
CA LEU A 78 -14.69 10.94 5.71
C LEU A 78 -13.27 11.51 5.64
N ILE A 79 -12.48 11.03 4.68
CA ILE A 79 -11.15 11.55 4.40
C ILE A 79 -11.24 13.02 3.96
N VAL A 80 -12.03 13.28 2.93
CA VAL A 80 -12.18 14.62 2.34
C VAL A 80 -12.79 15.61 3.34
N ASP A 81 -13.62 15.15 4.29
CA ASP A 81 -14.10 15.99 5.39
C ASP A 81 -12.97 16.65 6.20
N VAL A 82 -11.90 15.89 6.45
CA VAL A 82 -10.82 16.29 7.35
C VAL A 82 -9.66 16.93 6.58
N THR A 83 -9.35 16.44 5.39
CA THR A 83 -8.25 16.97 4.56
C THR A 83 -8.68 18.14 3.67
N GLY A 84 -9.97 18.20 3.33
CA GLY A 84 -10.47 19.00 2.22
C GLY A 84 -10.23 18.32 0.86
N PRO A 85 -10.86 18.84 -0.22
CA PRO A 85 -10.59 18.36 -1.57
C PRO A 85 -9.16 18.75 -1.98
N PRO A 86 -8.46 17.91 -2.77
CA PRO A 86 -7.15 18.28 -3.30
C PRO A 86 -7.27 19.43 -4.31
N SER A 87 -6.14 20.00 -4.73
CA SER A 87 -6.14 21.08 -5.73
C SER A 87 -6.85 20.66 -7.03
N SER A 88 -7.41 21.63 -7.76
CA SER A 88 -8.09 21.39 -9.04
C SER A 88 -7.23 20.60 -10.03
N ASP A 89 -5.93 20.91 -10.08
CA ASP A 89 -4.96 20.24 -10.94
C ASP A 89 -4.79 18.77 -10.53
N SER A 90 -4.79 18.50 -9.23
CA SER A 90 -4.78 17.15 -8.70
C SER A 90 -6.08 16.40 -9.01
N VAL A 91 -7.24 17.05 -8.85
CA VAL A 91 -8.56 16.47 -9.16
C VAL A 91 -8.67 16.09 -10.64
N ALA A 92 -8.13 16.91 -11.56
CA ALA A 92 -8.13 16.62 -12.99
C ALA A 92 -7.41 15.31 -13.35
N GLN A 93 -6.42 14.88 -12.56
CA GLN A 93 -5.66 13.65 -12.80
C GLN A 93 -6.40 12.36 -12.37
N PHE A 94 -7.53 12.45 -11.67
CA PHE A 94 -8.27 11.26 -11.22
C PHE A 94 -8.87 10.50 -12.40
N ARG A 95 -8.51 9.23 -12.59
CA ARG A 95 -9.10 8.39 -13.66
C ARG A 95 -10.60 8.17 -13.48
N ASN A 96 -11.05 8.08 -12.22
CA ASN A 96 -12.45 7.91 -11.88
C ASN A 96 -13.23 9.22 -12.05
N SER A 97 -14.07 9.27 -13.09
CA SER A 97 -14.87 10.43 -13.45
C SER A 97 -15.92 10.80 -12.40
N SER A 98 -16.39 9.84 -11.61
CA SER A 98 -17.39 10.07 -10.57
C SER A 98 -16.77 10.67 -9.32
N ALA A 99 -15.63 10.14 -8.87
CA ALA A 99 -14.84 10.72 -7.79
C ALA A 99 -14.39 12.16 -8.15
N ARG A 100 -13.97 12.38 -9.40
CA ARG A 100 -13.63 13.72 -9.90
C ARG A 100 -14.79 14.70 -9.75
N ARG A 101 -15.97 14.37 -10.27
CA ARG A 101 -17.17 15.21 -10.17
C ARG A 101 -17.57 15.51 -8.72
N TYR A 102 -17.45 14.51 -7.85
CA TYR A 102 -17.71 14.69 -6.42
C TYR A 102 -16.75 15.72 -5.82
N LEU A 103 -15.43 15.57 -6.05
CA LEU A 103 -14.42 16.50 -5.55
C LEU A 103 -14.59 17.92 -6.10
N GLU A 104 -14.89 18.05 -7.40
CA GLU A 104 -15.15 19.35 -8.05
C GLU A 104 -16.41 20.04 -7.50
N SER A 105 -17.37 19.28 -6.96
CA SER A 105 -18.59 19.83 -6.38
C SER A 105 -18.41 20.37 -4.95
N LEU A 106 -17.31 20.03 -4.28
CA LEU A 106 -17.07 20.41 -2.89
C LEU A 106 -16.47 21.82 -2.77
N PRO A 107 -16.82 22.57 -1.70
CA PRO A 107 -16.15 23.82 -1.41
C PRO A 107 -14.66 23.60 -1.10
N PRO A 108 -13.78 24.58 -1.36
CA PRO A 108 -12.38 24.49 -1.00
C PRO A 108 -12.17 24.34 0.52
N GLY A 109 -11.16 23.54 0.89
CA GLY A 109 -10.75 23.35 2.29
C GLY A 109 -11.49 22.23 3.04
N PRO A 110 -11.03 21.91 4.27
CA PRO A 110 -11.64 20.87 5.08
C PRO A 110 -13.01 21.30 5.63
N ARG A 111 -13.96 20.37 5.66
CA ARG A 111 -15.29 20.59 6.29
C ARG A 111 -15.23 20.49 7.81
N LYS A 112 -14.25 19.74 8.35
CA LYS A 112 -13.97 19.57 9.78
C LYS A 112 -12.50 19.83 10.02
N SER A 113 -12.18 20.87 10.78
CA SER A 113 -10.79 21.14 11.15
C SER A 113 -10.32 20.13 12.20
N LEU A 114 -9.04 19.76 12.18
CA LEU A 114 -8.49 18.81 13.15
C LEU A 114 -8.58 19.33 14.59
N GLU A 115 -8.55 20.64 14.80
CA GLU A 115 -8.80 21.29 16.09
C GLU A 115 -10.23 21.05 16.59
N GLN A 116 -11.22 21.04 15.68
CA GLN A 116 -12.61 20.72 16.03
C GLN A 116 -12.79 19.23 16.35
N VAL A 117 -12.07 18.37 15.62
CA VAL A 117 -12.12 16.91 15.84
C VAL A 117 -11.40 16.54 17.15
N PHE A 118 -10.28 17.20 17.46
CA PHE A 118 -9.45 16.93 18.64
C PHE A 118 -9.23 18.21 19.48
N PRO A 119 -10.28 18.72 20.17
CA PRO A 119 -10.21 20.00 20.87
C PRO A 119 -9.21 20.03 22.04
N ASN A 120 -8.83 18.85 22.56
CA ASN A 120 -7.89 18.72 23.68
C ASN A 120 -6.48 18.30 23.23
N ALA A 121 -6.23 18.15 21.93
CA ALA A 121 -4.93 17.74 21.44
C ALA A 121 -3.92 18.90 21.51
N PRO A 122 -2.65 18.64 21.85
CA PRO A 122 -1.60 19.66 21.83
C PRO A 122 -1.43 20.26 20.42
N PRO A 123 -1.16 21.57 20.29
CA PRO A 123 -1.00 22.21 18.97
C PRO A 123 0.07 21.56 18.09
N LEU A 124 1.21 21.15 18.67
CA LEU A 124 2.28 20.45 17.94
C LEU A 124 1.85 19.06 17.45
N ALA A 125 0.95 18.39 18.18
CA ALA A 125 0.38 17.10 17.74
C ALA A 125 -0.52 17.31 16.52
N LEU A 126 -1.33 18.37 16.53
CA LEU A 126 -2.20 18.72 15.42
C LEU A 126 -1.41 19.16 14.18
N ASP A 127 -0.32 19.91 14.35
CA ASP A 127 0.54 20.29 13.22
C ASP A 127 1.18 19.06 12.55
N LEU A 128 1.73 18.15 13.36
CA LEU A 128 2.27 16.89 12.84
C LEU A 128 1.17 16.08 12.15
N LEU A 129 -0.01 15.96 12.77
CA LEU A 129 -1.12 15.18 12.22
C LEU A 129 -1.60 15.73 10.86
N LYS A 130 -1.64 17.06 10.69
CA LYS A 130 -1.95 17.69 9.39
C LYS A 130 -0.97 17.25 8.29
N ARG A 131 0.33 17.20 8.62
CA ARG A 131 1.39 16.82 7.66
C ARG A 131 1.36 15.32 7.33
N LEU A 132 1.00 14.48 8.30
CA LEU A 132 0.82 13.03 8.11
C LEU A 132 -0.43 12.72 7.27
N LEU A 133 -1.52 13.47 7.46
CA LEU A 133 -2.80 13.33 6.76
C LEU A 133 -2.93 14.27 5.56
N GLU A 134 -1.82 14.56 4.87
CA GLU A 134 -1.85 15.28 3.62
C GLU A 134 -2.45 14.38 2.52
N PHE A 135 -3.42 14.92 1.78
CA PHE A 135 -4.14 14.15 0.77
C PHE A 135 -3.22 13.77 -0.39
N ASP A 136 -2.41 14.73 -0.84
CA ASP A 136 -1.45 14.53 -1.92
C ASP A 136 -0.22 13.77 -1.41
N PRO A 137 0.06 12.54 -1.89
CA PRO A 137 1.17 11.74 -1.38
C PRO A 137 2.53 12.42 -1.59
N ASP A 138 2.69 13.24 -2.63
CA ASP A 138 3.96 13.93 -2.93
C ASP A 138 4.23 15.11 -1.97
N ARG A 139 3.19 15.57 -1.25
CA ARG A 139 3.27 16.65 -0.27
C ARG A 139 3.23 16.14 1.17
N ARG A 140 2.98 14.83 1.35
CA ARG A 140 2.92 14.17 2.64
C ARG A 140 4.32 14.06 3.22
N ILE A 141 4.47 14.40 4.50
CA ILE A 141 5.77 14.38 5.19
C ILE A 141 6.36 12.97 5.18
N SER A 142 7.67 12.82 4.96
CA SER A 142 8.33 11.52 5.08
C SER A 142 8.48 11.10 6.56
N ALA A 143 8.77 9.81 6.82
CA ALA A 143 9.06 9.34 8.18
C ALA A 143 10.29 10.05 8.78
N GLU A 144 11.31 10.32 7.96
CA GLU A 144 12.54 11.00 8.40
C GLU A 144 12.25 12.45 8.80
N GLU A 145 11.53 13.20 7.97
CA GLU A 145 11.12 14.57 8.28
C GLU A 145 10.16 14.61 9.48
N ALA A 146 9.25 13.63 9.60
CA ALA A 146 8.34 13.54 10.74
C ALA A 146 9.11 13.36 12.05
N LEU A 147 10.16 12.54 12.09
CA LEU A 147 11.01 12.37 13.28
C LEU A 147 11.75 13.66 13.68
N GLN A 148 12.01 14.56 12.73
CA GLN A 148 12.61 15.88 12.99
C GLN A 148 11.60 16.94 13.43
N HIS A 149 10.31 16.60 13.45
CA HIS A 149 9.25 17.53 13.83
C HIS A 149 9.34 17.93 15.31
N GLU A 150 8.99 19.17 15.64
CA GLU A 150 9.10 19.72 17.00
C GLU A 150 8.28 18.92 18.04
N TYR A 151 7.23 18.23 17.59
CA TYR A 151 6.47 17.26 18.41
C TYR A 151 7.36 16.17 19.03
N PHE A 152 8.40 15.71 18.31
CA PHE A 152 9.30 14.65 18.76
C PHE A 152 10.57 15.17 19.45
N LYS A 153 10.75 16.48 19.59
CA LYS A 153 11.96 17.10 20.17
C LYS A 153 12.30 16.56 21.57
N ALA A 154 11.28 16.29 22.38
CA ALA A 154 11.45 15.70 23.71
C ALA A 154 12.02 14.26 23.71
N TYR A 155 12.04 13.61 22.55
CA TYR A 155 12.44 12.22 22.34
C TYR A 155 13.68 12.10 21.44
N GLU A 156 14.37 13.20 21.12
CA GLU A 156 15.60 13.19 20.31
C GLU A 156 16.67 12.23 20.87
N ASN A 157 16.70 12.05 22.19
CA ASN A 157 17.61 11.14 22.87
C ASN A 157 17.39 9.64 22.52
N LEU A 158 16.25 9.28 21.95
CA LEU A 158 15.98 7.93 21.46
C LEU A 158 16.64 7.65 20.10
N GLY A 159 17.07 8.70 19.39
CA GLY A 159 17.62 8.64 18.04
C GLY A 159 16.59 8.27 16.97
N ASN A 160 17.04 8.25 15.71
CA ASN A 160 16.19 8.01 14.54
C ASN A 160 16.14 6.53 14.10
N GLY A 161 16.59 5.62 14.96
CA GLY A 161 16.74 4.21 14.62
C GLY A 161 17.91 3.93 13.66
N ALA A 162 17.99 2.69 13.19
CA ALA A 162 19.02 2.27 12.23
C ALA A 162 18.61 2.66 10.81
N ARG A 163 19.48 3.34 10.08
CA ARG A 163 19.34 3.53 8.64
C ARG A 163 19.76 2.26 7.93
N ARG A 164 18.93 1.76 7.00
CA ARG A 164 19.32 0.70 6.07
C ARG A 164 19.62 1.30 4.71
N ASP A 165 20.57 0.71 4.02
CA ASP A 165 20.78 0.96 2.60
C ASP A 165 19.53 0.51 1.81
N PRO A 166 19.27 1.09 0.63
CA PRO A 166 18.21 0.64 -0.25
C PRO A 166 18.29 -0.88 -0.49
N LEU A 167 17.12 -1.51 -0.53
CA LEU A 167 17.03 -2.95 -0.79
C LEU A 167 17.59 -3.26 -2.19
N PRO A 168 18.50 -4.25 -2.33
CA PRO A 168 18.91 -4.74 -3.64
C PRO A 168 17.69 -5.18 -4.48
N MET A 169 17.72 -4.84 -5.77
CA MET A 169 16.60 -5.15 -6.69
C MET A 169 16.27 -6.64 -6.76
N ASP A 170 17.27 -7.51 -6.55
CA ASP A 170 17.13 -8.96 -6.61
C ASP A 170 16.55 -9.58 -5.33
N GLU A 171 16.58 -8.88 -4.19
CA GLU A 171 16.03 -9.38 -2.92
C GLU A 171 14.53 -9.67 -3.01
N PHE A 172 13.80 -8.88 -3.80
CA PHE A 172 12.36 -9.06 -4.06
C PHE A 172 12.04 -9.57 -5.47
N ALA A 173 13.02 -10.15 -6.18
CA ALA A 173 12.80 -10.68 -7.53
C ALA A 173 11.70 -11.76 -7.59
N PHE A 174 11.50 -12.51 -6.50
CA PHE A 174 10.47 -13.54 -6.42
C PHE A 174 9.04 -12.99 -6.54
N GLU A 175 8.79 -11.75 -6.09
CA GLU A 175 7.46 -11.12 -6.18
C GLU A 175 7.09 -10.70 -7.62
N ARG A 176 8.10 -10.56 -8.50
CA ARG A 176 7.92 -10.09 -9.88
C ARG A 176 7.57 -11.20 -10.87
N ARG A 177 7.56 -12.46 -10.45
CA ARG A 177 7.20 -13.60 -11.31
C ARG A 177 5.89 -14.25 -10.86
N ALA A 178 5.13 -14.76 -11.83
CA ALA A 178 4.05 -15.68 -11.52
C ALA A 178 4.63 -16.97 -10.94
N MET A 179 4.21 -17.35 -9.74
CA MET A 179 4.62 -18.58 -9.07
C MET A 179 3.43 -19.54 -8.99
N SER A 180 3.67 -20.81 -9.30
CA SER A 180 2.74 -21.89 -8.94
C SER A 180 2.78 -22.14 -7.43
N GLU A 181 1.85 -22.95 -6.93
CA GLU A 181 1.86 -23.38 -5.53
C GLU A 181 3.16 -24.12 -5.17
N ASP A 182 3.65 -24.97 -6.08
CA ASP A 182 4.90 -25.71 -5.89
C ASP A 182 6.12 -24.78 -5.91
N ASP A 183 6.12 -23.76 -6.77
CA ASP A 183 7.18 -22.74 -6.76
C ASP A 183 7.22 -21.99 -5.43
N MET A 184 6.05 -21.60 -4.89
CA MET A 184 5.96 -20.93 -3.58
C MET A 184 6.44 -21.84 -2.45
N ARG A 185 6.04 -23.12 -2.44
CA ARG A 185 6.53 -24.11 -1.45
C ARG A 185 8.05 -24.23 -1.50
N ASN A 186 8.63 -24.29 -2.70
CA ASN A 186 10.08 -24.36 -2.89
C ASN A 186 10.79 -23.11 -2.38
N GLU A 187 10.25 -21.90 -2.62
CA GLU A 187 10.83 -20.68 -2.07
C GLU A 187 10.76 -20.63 -0.53
N PHE A 188 9.64 -21.07 0.07
CA PHE A 188 9.55 -21.16 1.53
C PHE A 188 10.55 -22.18 2.10
N ALA A 189 10.70 -23.34 1.48
CA ALA A 189 11.67 -24.35 1.90
C ALA A 189 13.11 -23.80 1.80
N ARG A 190 13.44 -23.10 0.70
CA ARG A 190 14.75 -22.45 0.54
C ARG A 190 15.03 -21.43 1.65
N GLU A 191 14.05 -20.61 2.00
CA GLU A 191 14.23 -19.59 3.05
C GLU A 191 14.37 -20.24 4.43
N ILE A 192 13.61 -21.30 4.76
CA ILE A 192 13.78 -22.06 6.00
C ILE A 192 15.19 -22.67 6.07
N GLN A 193 15.63 -23.34 5.00
CA GLN A 193 16.96 -23.96 4.91
C GLN A 193 18.09 -22.94 5.13
N ARG A 194 17.92 -21.70 4.64
CA ARG A 194 18.89 -20.62 4.81
C ARG A 194 19.13 -20.25 6.27
N TYR A 195 18.08 -20.24 7.10
CA TYR A 195 18.18 -19.94 8.53
C TYR A 195 18.39 -21.17 9.42
N HIS A 196 18.04 -22.35 8.91
CA HIS A 196 18.15 -23.63 9.59
C HIS A 196 18.91 -24.63 8.71
N PRO A 197 20.24 -24.44 8.52
CA PRO A 197 21.03 -25.28 7.62
C PRO A 197 21.06 -26.75 8.04
N ASP A 198 20.78 -27.04 9.31
CA ASP A 198 20.78 -28.39 9.89
C ASP A 198 19.48 -29.15 9.65
N VAL A 199 18.42 -28.47 9.20
CA VAL A 199 17.13 -29.10 8.86
C VAL A 199 17.23 -29.56 7.41
N ASP A 200 17.25 -30.87 7.16
CA ASP A 200 17.21 -31.39 5.79
C ASP A 200 15.77 -31.44 5.29
N LEU A 201 15.33 -30.38 4.60
CA LEU A 201 14.00 -30.35 4.00
C LEU A 201 13.90 -31.19 2.73
N ASN A 202 15.00 -31.83 2.27
CA ASN A 202 14.97 -32.69 1.10
C ASN A 202 14.33 -34.05 1.39
N ASP A 203 14.21 -34.49 2.64
CA ASP A 203 13.64 -35.82 2.95
C ASP A 203 12.09 -35.82 2.96
N ASP A 204 11.46 -34.71 3.39
CA ASP A 204 9.99 -34.62 3.51
C ASP A 204 9.28 -34.05 2.26
N LEU A 205 10.01 -33.36 1.36
CA LEU A 205 9.45 -32.81 0.11
C LEU A 205 9.74 -33.65 -1.15
N TYR A 206 10.56 -34.70 -1.05
CA TYR A 206 10.95 -35.54 -2.19
C TYR A 206 10.56 -37.02 -2.10
N SER A 207 9.73 -37.43 -1.12
CA SER A 207 9.08 -38.76 -1.13
C SER A 207 7.77 -38.80 -1.96
N GLN A 208 7.70 -38.06 -3.06
CA GLN A 208 6.80 -38.39 -4.18
C GLN A 208 7.63 -38.55 -5.45
N ALA A 209 8.35 -39.66 -5.51
CA ALA A 209 8.64 -40.30 -6.77
C ALA A 209 7.31 -40.71 -7.42
N ASP A 210 6.63 -39.77 -8.09
CA ASP A 210 5.58 -40.05 -9.09
C ASP A 210 5.06 -38.80 -9.83
N TYR A 211 5.87 -37.78 -10.15
CA TYR A 211 5.51 -36.81 -11.20
C TYR A 211 6.72 -36.37 -12.02
N ALA A 212 7.00 -37.15 -13.07
CA ALA A 212 7.66 -36.79 -14.33
C ALA A 212 8.77 -35.70 -14.31
N GLY A 213 10.00 -36.11 -13.99
CA GLY A 213 11.11 -36.00 -14.95
C GLY A 213 11.53 -34.62 -15.48
N ARG A 214 11.52 -33.54 -14.69
CA ARG A 214 12.22 -32.29 -15.07
C ARG A 214 13.23 -31.85 -14.01
N ARG A 215 14.51 -32.10 -14.30
CA ARG A 215 15.63 -31.42 -13.66
C ARG A 215 15.66 -29.97 -14.16
N PHE A 216 15.60 -28.98 -13.27
CA PHE A 216 16.05 -27.63 -13.58
C PHE A 216 17.32 -27.33 -12.78
N GLY A 217 18.35 -26.91 -13.51
CA GLY A 217 19.70 -26.68 -13.01
C GLY A 217 19.86 -25.36 -12.26
N SER A 218 21.08 -25.18 -11.75
CA SER A 218 21.58 -24.03 -10.97
C SER A 218 21.08 -22.65 -11.42
N ARG A 219 21.09 -21.74 -10.44
CA ARG A 219 20.64 -20.33 -10.40
C ARG A 219 20.92 -19.48 -11.67
N ASP A 220 21.90 -19.84 -12.49
CA ASP A 220 22.26 -19.14 -13.72
C ASP A 220 21.40 -19.51 -14.95
N ALA A 221 20.65 -20.62 -14.92
CA ALA A 221 19.95 -21.14 -16.10
C ALA A 221 18.51 -20.62 -16.29
N ILE A 222 17.89 -20.02 -15.27
CA ILE A 222 16.45 -19.66 -15.29
C ILE A 222 16.21 -18.25 -15.87
N LEU A 223 17.25 -17.41 -15.92
CA LEU A 223 17.13 -16.02 -16.37
C LEU A 223 17.04 -15.85 -17.90
N SER A 224 17.14 -16.91 -18.70
CA SER A 224 17.24 -16.80 -20.16
C SER A 224 16.10 -17.41 -20.99
N THR A 225 14.99 -17.87 -20.41
CA THR A 225 14.03 -18.73 -21.15
C THR A 225 12.56 -18.32 -21.22
N LEU A 226 12.14 -17.13 -20.79
CA LEU A 226 10.76 -16.69 -21.04
C LEU A 226 10.67 -15.84 -22.32
N PRO A 227 9.97 -16.28 -23.39
CA PRO A 227 9.78 -15.48 -24.58
C PRO A 227 8.84 -14.29 -24.28
N ALA A 228 9.21 -13.10 -24.78
CA ALA A 228 8.51 -11.84 -24.52
C ALA A 228 7.00 -11.83 -24.87
N SER A 229 6.53 -12.78 -25.67
CA SER A 229 5.11 -12.96 -26.02
C SER A 229 4.25 -13.47 -24.86
N GLU A 230 4.80 -14.33 -23.99
CA GLU A 230 4.03 -14.89 -22.86
C GLU A 230 3.90 -13.88 -21.71
N LEU A 231 4.90 -13.03 -21.50
CA LEU A 231 4.84 -11.91 -20.55
C LEU A 231 3.72 -10.92 -20.91
N LYS A 232 3.52 -10.64 -22.20
CA LYS A 232 2.44 -9.76 -22.67
C LYS A 232 1.05 -10.36 -22.46
N GLN A 233 0.90 -11.66 -22.66
CA GLN A 233 -0.41 -12.31 -22.58
C GLN A 233 -0.88 -12.52 -21.13
N VAL A 234 0.06 -12.76 -20.21
CA VAL A 234 -0.23 -12.80 -18.76
C VAL A 234 -0.59 -11.41 -18.22
N ALA A 235 0.08 -10.35 -18.68
CA ALA A 235 -0.26 -8.97 -18.35
C ALA A 235 -1.66 -8.59 -18.85
N GLN A 236 -2.00 -8.95 -20.09
CA GLN A 236 -3.30 -8.65 -20.71
C GLN A 236 -4.47 -9.38 -20.02
N ASN A 237 -4.32 -10.68 -19.73
CA ASN A 237 -5.37 -11.47 -19.10
C ASN A 237 -5.63 -11.06 -17.63
N ARG A 238 -4.60 -10.62 -16.90
CA ARG A 238 -4.78 -10.06 -15.55
C ARG A 238 -5.40 -8.66 -15.58
N PHE A 239 -5.18 -7.89 -16.64
CA PHE A 239 -5.76 -6.56 -16.84
C PHE A 239 -7.29 -6.64 -17.03
N ASP A 240 -7.77 -7.56 -17.87
CA ASP A 240 -9.19 -7.67 -18.21
C ASP A 240 -10.06 -8.17 -17.04
N VAL A 241 -9.58 -9.12 -16.24
CA VAL A 241 -10.34 -9.67 -15.10
C VAL A 241 -10.54 -8.63 -13.99
N ASN A 242 -9.52 -7.81 -13.71
CA ASN A 242 -9.56 -6.84 -12.62
C ASN A 242 -10.26 -5.52 -12.99
N MET A 243 -10.16 -5.06 -14.25
CA MET A 243 -10.99 -3.97 -14.79
C MET A 243 -12.49 -4.27 -14.59
N THR A 244 -12.89 -5.50 -14.92
CA THR A 244 -14.31 -5.89 -14.86
C THR A 244 -14.87 -5.89 -13.43
N LEU A 245 -14.04 -6.10 -12.41
CA LEU A 245 -14.44 -6.07 -10.99
C LEU A 245 -14.53 -4.64 -10.45
N GLY A 246 -13.54 -3.78 -10.74
CA GLY A 246 -13.54 -2.38 -10.30
C GLY A 246 -14.62 -1.51 -10.98
N GLU A 247 -14.88 -1.72 -12.26
CA GLU A 247 -15.91 -0.98 -13.01
C GLU A 247 -17.34 -1.36 -12.57
N ARG A 248 -17.56 -2.61 -12.16
CA ARG A 248 -18.90 -3.08 -11.72
C ARG A 248 -19.35 -2.48 -10.39
N GLU A 249 -18.44 -2.19 -9.47
CA GLU A 249 -18.79 -1.55 -8.20
C GLU A 249 -18.90 -0.02 -8.35
N LEU A 250 -18.08 0.59 -9.22
CA LEU A 250 -18.14 2.03 -9.50
C LEU A 250 -19.32 2.45 -10.38
N MET A 251 -19.95 1.55 -11.15
CA MET A 251 -21.22 1.86 -11.84
C MET A 251 -22.41 2.07 -10.88
N ASN A 252 -22.30 1.68 -9.61
CA ASN A 252 -23.36 1.95 -8.62
C ASN A 252 -23.35 3.39 -8.08
N PHE A 253 -22.34 4.19 -8.42
CA PHE A 253 -22.23 5.62 -8.06
C PHE A 253 -23.37 6.48 -8.64
N SER A 254 -24.06 6.00 -9.69
CA SER A 254 -25.13 6.75 -10.39
C SER A 254 -26.56 6.41 -9.93
N LYS A 255 -26.77 5.42 -9.05
CA LYS A 255 -28.12 4.90 -8.78
C LYS A 255 -28.60 5.00 -7.32
N GLY A 256 -27.95 5.80 -6.48
CA GLY A 256 -28.34 5.93 -5.07
C GLY A 256 -28.44 7.36 -4.58
N ARG A 257 -29.61 7.99 -4.76
CA ARG A 257 -30.30 8.81 -3.74
C ARG A 257 -31.66 9.30 -4.29
N PRO A 258 -32.74 9.29 -3.49
CA PRO A 258 -33.05 8.48 -2.31
C PRO A 258 -33.60 7.09 -2.67
#